data_AF-A0A938CKT2-F1
#
_entry.id   AF-A0A938CKT2-F1
#
_cell.length_a   1.000
_cell.length_b   1.000
_cell.length_c   1.000
_cell.angle_alpha   90.00
_cell.angle_beta   90.00
_cell.angle_gamma   90.00
#
_symmetry.space_group_name_H-M   'P 1'
#
loop_
_entity.id
_entity.type
_entity.pdbx_description
1 polymer ?
#
loop_
_entity_poly.entity_id
_entity_poly.type
_entity_poly.pdbx_seq_one_letter_code
_entity_poly.pdbx_strand_id
1 'polypeptide(L)'
;MAQRLTQEQKAERGKRAEDAVARRLWWDGYRILERNYAVRGGEADIIARKDDVVAFVEVRARQEGSEIAPRDTIGPGKERRIDTAASAYVKAKRLTDVSIR
;
A
#
# COMPACT_ATOMS: atom_id res chain seq x y z
N MET A 1 1.50 29.01 13.70
CA MET A 1 0.29 28.26 13.28
C MET A 1 0.65 27.40 12.07
N ALA A 2 0.58 26.07 12.18
CA ALA A 2 0.81 25.20 11.03
C ALA A 2 -0.34 25.35 10.03
N GLN A 3 -0.05 25.78 8.81
CA GLN A 3 -1.05 25.84 7.74
C GLN A 3 -1.52 24.42 7.41
N ARG A 4 -2.83 24.16 7.48
CA ARG A 4 -3.39 22.86 7.07
C ARG A 4 -3.38 22.76 5.55
N LEU A 5 -2.88 21.64 5.02
CA LEU A 5 -2.88 21.33 3.59
C LEU A 5 -4.32 21.24 3.04
N THR A 6 -4.53 21.73 1.81
CA THR A 6 -5.76 21.53 1.04
C THR A 6 -5.96 20.06 0.66
N GLN A 7 -7.17 19.69 0.22
CA GLN A 7 -7.44 18.31 -0.22
C GLN A 7 -6.60 17.91 -1.44
N GLU A 8 -6.44 18.82 -2.39
CA GLU A 8 -5.60 18.64 -3.57
C GLU A 8 -4.13 18.44 -3.20
N GLN A 9 -3.61 19.25 -2.27
CA GLN A 9 -2.24 19.08 -1.77
C GLN A 9 -2.03 17.75 -1.03
N LYS A 10 -3.03 17.28 -0.29
CA LYS A 10 -2.98 15.95 0.37
C LYS A 10 -2.98 14.82 -0.66
N ALA A 11 -3.83 14.90 -1.68
CA ALA A 11 -3.90 13.90 -2.74
C ALA A 11 -2.57 13.83 -3.52
N GLU A 12 -2.02 14.99 -3.91
CA GLU A 12 -0.74 15.06 -4.61
C GLU A 12 0.41 14.53 -3.75
N ARG A 13 0.41 14.84 -2.44
CA ARG A 13 1.37 14.26 -1.49
C ARG A 13 1.24 12.74 -1.40
N GLY A 14 0.02 12.21 -1.36
CA GLY A 14 -0.26 10.78 -1.35
C GLY A 14 0.30 10.10 -2.59
N LYS A 15 -0.01 10.65 -3.77
CA LYS A 15 0.49 10.15 -5.05
C LYS A 15 2.02 10.13 -5.11
N ARG A 16 2.69 11.20 -4.69
CA ARG A 16 4.16 11.26 -4.65
C ARG A 16 4.77 10.21 -3.70
N ALA A 17 4.13 9.97 -2.56
CA ALA A 17 4.56 8.92 -1.63
C ALA A 17 4.40 7.53 -2.27
N GLU A 18 3.28 7.27 -2.94
CA GLU A 18 3.02 6.02 -3.64
C GLU A 18 4.04 5.79 -4.77
N ASP A 19 4.34 6.82 -5.56
CA ASP A 19 5.36 6.79 -6.60
C ASP A 19 6.77 6.54 -6.05
N ALA A 20 7.08 7.07 -4.86
CA ALA A 20 8.36 6.82 -4.20
C ALA A 20 8.47 5.37 -3.71
N VAL A 21 7.40 4.83 -3.09
CA VAL A 21 7.36 3.43 -2.64
C VAL A 21 7.43 2.47 -3.82
N ALA A 22 6.67 2.73 -4.89
CA ALA A 22 6.70 1.91 -6.10
C ALA A 22 8.11 1.88 -6.73
N ARG A 23 8.79 3.03 -6.82
CA ARG A 23 10.17 3.09 -7.30
C ARG A 23 11.13 2.33 -6.40
N ARG A 24 10.96 2.42 -5.08
CA ARG A 24 11.80 1.67 -4.13
C ARG A 24 11.61 0.16 -4.27
N LEU A 25 10.36 -0.30 -4.34
CA LEU A 25 10.03 -1.70 -4.59
C LEU A 25 10.68 -2.20 -5.89
N TRP A 26 10.60 -1.38 -6.95
CA TRP A 26 11.24 -1.70 -8.23
C TRP A 26 12.77 -1.85 -8.10
N TRP A 27 13.45 -0.92 -7.42
CA TRP A 27 14.89 -1.04 -7.12
C TRP A 27 15.23 -2.26 -6.27
N ASP A 28 14.35 -2.66 -5.36
CA ASP A 28 14.53 -3.85 -4.52
C ASP A 28 14.19 -5.17 -5.29
N GLY A 29 13.89 -5.08 -6.59
CA GLY A 29 13.67 -6.21 -7.49
C GLY A 29 12.22 -6.69 -7.59
N TYR A 30 11.27 -5.94 -7.04
CA TYR A 30 9.85 -6.24 -7.20
C TYR A 30 9.32 -5.71 -8.53
N ARG A 31 8.41 -6.47 -9.14
CA ARG A 31 7.54 -6.01 -10.21
C ARG A 31 6.24 -5.47 -9.62
N ILE A 32 5.87 -4.23 -9.96
CA ILE A 32 4.55 -3.70 -9.61
C ILE A 32 3.49 -4.43 -10.46
N LEU A 33 2.53 -5.07 -9.79
CA LEU A 33 1.41 -5.78 -10.43
C LEU A 33 0.20 -4.87 -10.59
N GLU A 34 -0.15 -4.12 -9.55
CA GLU A 34 -1.31 -3.24 -9.53
C GLU A 34 -1.09 -2.08 -8.54
N ARG A 35 -1.79 -0.97 -8.76
CA ARG A 35 -1.77 0.22 -7.89
C ARG A 35 -3.19 0.66 -7.63
N ASN A 36 -3.47 1.22 -6.45
CA ASN A 36 -4.79 1.67 -6.02
C ASN A 36 -5.86 0.56 -6.20
N TYR A 37 -5.54 -0.67 -5.77
CA TYR A 37 -6.45 -1.81 -5.89
C TYR A 37 -7.54 -1.74 -4.82
N ALA A 38 -8.81 -1.81 -5.24
CA ALA A 38 -9.95 -1.76 -4.35
C ALA A 38 -10.97 -2.84 -4.68
N VAL A 39 -11.53 -3.44 -3.63
CA VAL A 39 -12.63 -4.40 -3.67
C VAL A 39 -13.62 -4.09 -2.56
N ARG A 40 -14.79 -4.74 -2.58
CA ARG A 40 -15.76 -4.60 -1.50
C ARG A 40 -15.11 -5.02 -0.17
N GLY A 41 -14.92 -4.05 0.73
CA GLY A 41 -14.38 -4.28 2.06
C GLY A 41 -12.85 -4.36 2.14
N GLY A 42 -12.12 -4.14 1.05
CA GLY A 42 -10.65 -4.24 1.05
C GLY A 42 -9.98 -3.31 0.06
N GLU A 43 -8.77 -2.86 0.38
CA GLU A 43 -7.95 -2.05 -0.50
C GLU A 43 -6.46 -2.28 -0.24
N ALA A 44 -5.63 -2.03 -1.25
CA ALA A 44 -4.17 -1.98 -1.15
C ALA A 44 -3.64 -0.90 -2.11
N ASP A 45 -2.73 -0.06 -1.63
CA ASP A 45 -2.18 1.04 -2.42
C ASP A 45 -1.26 0.50 -3.53
N ILE A 46 -0.43 -0.49 -3.24
CA ILE A 46 0.44 -1.15 -4.21
C ILE A 46 0.41 -2.66 -4.00
N ILE A 47 0.29 -3.42 -5.09
CA ILE A 47 0.51 -4.87 -5.13
C ILE A 47 1.77 -5.13 -5.95
N ALA A 48 2.74 -5.82 -5.37
CA ALA A 48 4.02 -6.06 -6.01
C ALA A 48 4.45 -7.52 -5.87
N ARG A 49 5.26 -8.03 -6.80
CA ARG A 49 5.75 -9.41 -6.79
C ARG A 49 7.25 -9.49 -6.93
N LYS A 50 7.87 -10.39 -6.15
CA LYS A 50 9.26 -10.81 -6.30
C LYS A 50 9.31 -12.31 -6.04
N ASP A 51 9.78 -13.07 -7.03
CA ASP A 51 9.84 -14.53 -6.96
C ASP A 51 8.44 -15.16 -6.68
N ASP A 52 8.33 -15.93 -5.60
CA ASP A 52 7.09 -16.53 -5.09
C ASP A 52 6.30 -15.58 -4.16
N VAL A 53 6.84 -14.41 -3.82
CA VAL A 53 6.21 -13.46 -2.89
C VAL A 53 5.33 -12.47 -3.63
N VAL A 54 4.09 -12.31 -3.16
CA VAL A 54 3.18 -11.21 -3.53
C VAL A 54 2.95 -10.33 -2.30
N ALA A 55 3.43 -9.09 -2.37
CA ALA A 55 3.35 -8.10 -1.30
C ALA A 55 2.17 -7.15 -1.51
N PHE A 56 1.38 -6.93 -0.45
CA PHE A 56 0.29 -5.96 -0.40
C PHE A 56 0.69 -4.79 0.48
N VAL A 57 0.97 -3.65 -0.15
CA VAL A 57 1.63 -2.51 0.50
C VAL A 57 0.65 -1.37 0.69
N GLU A 58 0.51 -0.94 1.94
CA GLU A 58 -0.11 0.32 2.31
C GLU A 58 0.95 1.43 2.40
N VAL A 59 0.70 2.55 1.74
CA VAL A 59 1.58 3.71 1.70
C VAL A 59 1.09 4.77 2.67
N ARG A 60 1.93 5.09 3.66
CA ARG A 60 1.67 6.19 4.60
C ARG A 60 2.70 7.29 4.42
N ALA A 61 2.25 8.46 3.96
CA ALA A 61 3.05 9.68 4.00
C ALA A 61 3.16 10.17 5.45
N ARG A 62 4.36 10.12 6.03
CA ARG A 62 4.63 10.71 7.36
C ARG A 62 4.35 12.20 7.31
N GLN A 63 3.66 12.73 8.32
CA GLN A 63 3.56 14.17 8.55
C GLN A 63 4.87 14.69 9.17
N GLU A 64 5.24 15.91 8.82
CA GLU A 64 6.43 16.56 9.38
C GLU A 64 6.20 16.79 10.88
N GLY A 65 7.14 16.32 11.71
CA GLY A 65 7.01 16.35 13.18
C GLY A 65 6.23 15.18 13.81
N SER A 66 5.83 14.16 13.04
CA SER A 66 5.16 12.98 13.60
C SER A 66 6.16 12.03 14.27
N GLU A 67 5.98 11.79 15.58
CA GLU A 67 6.77 10.84 16.38
C GLU A 67 6.25 9.40 16.31
N ILE A 68 5.07 9.17 15.70
CA ILE A 68 4.44 7.85 15.60
C ILE A 68 5.09 7.07 14.47
N ALA A 69 5.57 5.86 14.75
CA ALA A 69 6.11 5.02 13.70
C ALA A 69 4.98 4.58 12.75
N PRO A 70 5.24 4.46 11.42
CA PRO A 70 4.19 4.09 10.45
C PRO A 70 3.47 2.78 10.79
N ARG A 71 4.20 1.81 11.35
CA ARG A 71 3.66 0.53 11.83
C ARG A 71 2.62 0.70 12.94
N ASP A 72 2.80 1.70 13.82
CA ASP A 72 1.90 1.97 14.93
C ASP A 72 0.65 2.76 14.50
N THR A 73 0.56 3.11 13.21
CA THR A 73 -0.58 3.81 12.60
C THR A 73 -1.49 2.86 11.80
N ILE A 74 -1.05 1.62 11.56
CA ILE A 74 -1.89 0.59 10.94
C ILE A 74 -2.73 -0.04 12.05
N GLY A 75 -3.98 0.40 12.16
CA GLY A 75 -4.92 -0.20 13.11
C GLY A 75 -5.51 -1.52 12.61
N PRO A 76 -6.13 -2.34 13.49
CA PRO A 76 -6.69 -3.65 13.14
C PRO A 76 -7.76 -3.60 12.03
N GLY A 77 -8.44 -2.47 11.87
CA GLY A 77 -9.38 -2.25 10.78
C GLY A 77 -8.71 -2.14 9.41
N LYS A 78 -7.48 -1.59 9.36
CA LYS A 78 -6.72 -1.47 8.11
C LYS A 78 -6.09 -2.81 7.72
N GLU A 79 -5.57 -3.57 8.68
CA GLU A 79 -5.07 -4.94 8.45
C GLU A 79 -6.16 -5.82 7.82
N ARG A 80 -7.36 -5.87 8.41
CA ARG A 80 -8.49 -6.63 7.85
C ARG A 80 -8.86 -6.24 6.42
N ARG A 81 -8.74 -4.96 6.05
CA ARG A 81 -9.01 -4.49 4.68
C ARG A 81 -7.94 -4.97 3.71
N ILE A 82 -6.68 -4.97 4.13
CA ILE A 82 -5.56 -5.48 3.33
C ILE A 82 -5.72 -7.00 3.14
N ASP A 83 -6.05 -7.76 4.20
CA ASP A 83 -6.30 -9.20 4.10
C ASP A 83 -7.45 -9.53 3.14
N THR A 84 -8.52 -8.73 3.20
CA THR A 84 -9.66 -8.86 2.28
C THR A 84 -9.24 -8.60 0.84
N ALA A 85 -8.45 -7.55 0.60
CA ALA A 85 -7.91 -7.25 -0.72
C ALA A 85 -6.99 -8.37 -1.22
N ALA A 86 -6.09 -8.87 -0.37
CA ALA A 86 -5.16 -9.93 -0.70
C ALA A 86 -5.87 -11.22 -1.11
N SER A 87 -6.83 -11.65 -0.29
CA SER A 87 -7.65 -12.84 -0.57
C SER A 87 -8.42 -12.71 -1.88
N ALA A 88 -9.05 -11.55 -2.11
CA ALA A 88 -9.79 -11.30 -3.34
C ALA A 88 -8.88 -11.28 -4.57
N TYR A 89 -7.70 -10.66 -4.46
CA TYR A 89 -6.74 -10.54 -5.55
C TYR A 89 -6.17 -11.89 -5.98
N VAL A 90 -5.68 -12.67 -5.01
CA VAL A 90 -5.11 -14.01 -5.26
C VAL A 90 -6.13 -14.91 -5.95
N LYS A 91 -7.39 -14.89 -5.48
CA LYS A 91 -8.48 -15.64 -6.10
C LYS A 91 -8.76 -15.15 -7.53
N ALA A 92 -8.86 -13.84 -7.74
CA ALA A 92 -9.20 -13.25 -9.04
C ALA A 92 -8.13 -13.50 -10.10
N LYS A 93 -6.84 -13.39 -9.71
CA LYS A 93 -5.69 -13.62 -10.60
C LYS A 93 -5.26 -15.09 -10.65
N ARG A 94 -5.93 -15.98 -9.91
CA ARG A 94 -5.63 -17.42 -9.80
C ARG A 94 -4.17 -17.69 -9.46
N LEU A 95 -3.62 -16.92 -8.53
CA LEU A 95 -2.24 -17.10 -8.09
C LEU A 95 -2.17 -18.33 -7.20
N THR A 96 -1.35 -19.30 -7.57
CA THR A 96 -1.06 -20.51 -6.78
C THR A 96 0.40 -20.50 -6.37
N ASP A 97 0.71 -21.21 -5.28
CA ASP A 97 2.10 -21.42 -4.83
C ASP A 97 2.85 -20.10 -4.57
N VAL A 98 2.13 -19.10 -4.04
CA VAL A 98 2.67 -17.80 -3.67
C VAL A 98 2.63 -17.57 -2.17
N SER A 99 3.66 -16.91 -1.67
CA SER A 99 3.74 -16.39 -0.31
C SER A 99 3.13 -14.99 -0.26
N ILE A 100 2.11 -14.76 0.56
CA ILE A 100 1.52 -13.42 0.75
C ILE A 100 2.28 -12.69 1.87
N ARG A 101 2.63 -11.42 1.63
CA ARG A 101 3.35 -10.56 2.58
C ARG A 101 2.76 -9.17 2.69
#